data_AF-A0A9E7W164-F1
#
_entry.id   AF-A0A9E7W164-F1
#
_cell.length_a   1.000
_cell.length_b   1.000
_cell.length_c   1.000
_cell.angle_alpha   90.00
_cell.angle_beta   90.00
_cell.angle_gamma   90.00
#
_symmetry.space_group_name_H-M   'P 1'
#
loop_
_entity.id
_entity.type
_entity.pdbx_description
1 polymer ?
#
loop_
_entity_poly.entity_id
_entity_poly.type
_entity_poly.pdbx_seq_one_letter_code
_entity_poly.pdbx_strand_id
1 'polypeptide(L)'
;MVALSMLIDGPTEVANALTHPSCGVVASVVYTAGLASLVGYVIWNSLLARFPASQVAPFSLLVPPIGVISAWIVLGDRPSIAELIGGVLLLLGVAVTTGVLKTLARGIKNGPRPRRKVVVSQLPKEVSASR
;
A
#
# COMPACT_ATOMS: atom_id res chain seq x y z
N MET A 1 1.26 26.39 -16.84
CA MET A 1 0.31 26.27 -15.72
C MET A 1 0.03 27.61 -15.06
N VAL A 2 1.04 28.39 -14.65
CA VAL A 2 0.83 29.74 -14.05
C VAL A 2 0.01 30.68 -14.95
N ALA A 3 0.31 30.72 -16.25
CA ALA A 3 -0.45 31.55 -17.21
C ALA A 3 -1.93 31.13 -17.38
N LEU A 4 -2.25 29.86 -17.17
CA LEU A 4 -3.62 29.33 -17.25
C LEU A 4 -4.41 29.63 -15.97
N SER A 5 -3.78 29.50 -14.78
CA SER A 5 -4.42 29.87 -13.51
C SER A 5 -4.68 31.39 -13.43
N MET A 6 -3.75 32.23 -13.93
CA MET A 6 -4.00 33.67 -14.03
C MET A 6 -5.18 34.03 -14.94
N LEU A 7 -5.48 33.19 -15.93
CA LEU A 7 -6.60 33.40 -16.85
C LEU A 7 -7.94 32.88 -16.27
N ILE A 8 -7.91 31.88 -15.39
CA ILE A 8 -9.09 31.21 -14.83
C ILE A 8 -9.48 31.80 -13.47
N ASP A 9 -8.54 31.90 -12.53
CA ASP A 9 -8.77 32.38 -11.16
C ASP A 9 -8.65 33.92 -11.06
N GLY A 10 -8.00 34.54 -12.04
CA GLY A 10 -7.72 35.98 -12.08
C GLY A 10 -6.41 36.35 -11.36
N PRO A 11 -5.62 37.30 -11.89
CA PRO A 11 -4.30 37.64 -11.36
C PRO A 11 -4.37 38.29 -9.96
N THR A 12 -5.49 38.93 -9.62
CA THR A 12 -5.71 39.57 -8.31
C THR A 12 -5.95 38.56 -7.19
N GLU A 13 -6.69 37.48 -7.45
CA GLU A 13 -6.94 36.39 -6.49
C GLU A 13 -5.65 35.65 -6.14
N VAL A 14 -4.83 35.34 -7.15
CA VAL A 14 -3.53 34.67 -6.96
C VAL A 14 -2.56 35.57 -6.17
N ALA A 15 -2.51 36.87 -6.47
CA ALA A 15 -1.67 37.81 -5.72
C ALA A 15 -2.12 37.96 -4.25
N ASN A 16 -3.43 37.98 -4.00
CA ASN A 16 -3.99 38.10 -2.66
C ASN A 16 -3.73 36.82 -1.82
N ALA A 17 -3.87 35.64 -2.43
CA ALA A 17 -3.58 34.36 -1.78
C ALA A 17 -2.09 34.21 -1.40
N LEU A 18 -1.18 34.78 -2.19
CA LEU A 18 0.26 34.77 -1.92
C LEU A 18 0.68 35.81 -0.88
N THR A 19 0.00 36.95 -0.81
CA THR A 19 0.34 38.06 0.09
C THR A 19 -0.31 37.93 1.47
N HIS A 20 -1.46 37.24 1.55
CA HIS A 20 -2.17 36.99 2.81
C HIS A 20 -2.47 35.49 3.01
N PRO A 21 -1.45 34.63 3.16
CA PRO A 21 -1.68 33.22 3.43
C PRO A 21 -2.29 33.05 4.82
N SER A 22 -3.42 32.34 4.90
CA SER A 22 -4.01 31.98 6.18
C SER A 22 -3.11 30.98 6.92
N CYS A 23 -3.16 31.00 8.26
CA CYS A 23 -2.37 30.08 9.08
C CYS A 23 -2.65 28.60 8.72
N GLY A 24 -3.88 28.28 8.32
CA GLY A 24 -4.25 26.93 7.85
C GLY A 24 -3.56 26.52 6.54
N VAL A 25 -3.38 27.43 5.59
CA VAL A 25 -2.64 27.15 4.34
C VAL A 25 -1.18 26.87 4.64
N VAL A 26 -0.54 27.70 5.45
CA VAL A 26 0.86 27.50 5.85
C VAL A 26 1.04 26.17 6.57
N ALA A 27 0.16 25.85 7.54
CA ALA A 27 0.20 24.58 8.26
C ALA A 27 0.01 23.38 7.32
N SER A 28 -0.91 23.45 6.37
CA SER A 28 -1.17 22.38 5.39
C SER A 28 0.03 22.13 4.48
N VAL A 29 0.69 23.20 4.02
CA VAL A 29 1.90 23.12 3.19
C VAL A 29 3.06 22.52 3.99
N VAL A 30 3.31 23.00 5.21
CA VAL A 30 4.38 22.47 6.07
C VAL A 30 4.14 21.00 6.40
N TYR A 31 2.90 20.62 6.69
CA TYR A 31 2.53 19.22 6.94
C TYR A 31 2.78 18.34 5.71
N THR A 32 2.33 18.75 4.53
CA THR A 32 2.41 17.91 3.32
C THR A 32 3.81 17.88 2.72
N ALA A 33 4.46 19.05 2.58
CA ALA A 33 5.79 19.15 1.99
C ALA A 33 6.90 18.76 2.97
N GLY A 34 6.70 19.00 4.27
CA GLY A 34 7.66 18.64 5.31
C GLY A 34 7.41 17.24 5.84
N LEU A 35 6.39 17.11 6.70
CA LEU A 35 6.13 15.86 7.45
C LEU A 35 5.80 14.69 6.53
N ALA A 36 4.85 14.82 5.60
CA ALA A 36 4.45 13.70 4.75
C ALA A 36 5.56 13.26 3.79
N SER A 37 6.35 14.21 3.27
CA SER A 37 7.50 13.89 2.43
C SER A 37 8.63 13.25 3.22
N LEU A 38 8.97 13.77 4.40
CA LEU A 38 10.00 13.18 5.27
C LEU A 38 9.62 11.76 5.67
N VAL A 39 8.38 11.55 6.12
CA VAL A 39 7.86 10.22 6.47
C VAL A 39 7.88 9.30 5.25
N GLY A 40 7.42 9.76 4.10
CA GLY A 40 7.44 9.00 2.85
C GLY A 40 8.86 8.56 2.45
N TYR A 41 9.82 9.48 2.49
CA TYR A 41 11.23 9.20 2.21
C TYR A 41 11.86 8.26 3.23
N VAL A 42 11.60 8.44 4.52
CA VAL A 42 12.14 7.56 5.57
C VAL A 42 11.62 6.14 5.41
N ILE A 43 10.32 5.96 5.15
CA ILE A 43 9.72 4.65 4.91
C ILE A 43 10.34 4.02 3.65
N TRP A 44 10.37 4.75 2.54
CA TRP A 44 10.91 4.26 1.28
C TRP A 44 12.38 3.84 1.40
N ASN A 45 13.20 4.70 2.00
CA ASN A 45 14.64 4.44 2.18
C ASN A 45 14.89 3.29 3.16
N SER A 46 14.10 3.19 4.23
CA SER A 46 14.19 2.07 5.18
C SER A 46 13.81 0.74 4.55
N LEU A 47 12.82 0.73 3.65
CA LEU A 47 12.43 -0.47 2.93
C LEU A 47 13.48 -0.90 1.90
N LEU A 48 14.07 0.05 1.15
CA LEU A 48 15.16 -0.23 0.22
C LEU A 48 16.42 -0.74 0.93
N ALA A 49 16.69 -0.28 2.15
CA ALA A 49 17.81 -0.75 2.94
C ALA A 49 17.65 -2.21 3.44
N ARG A 50 16.41 -2.73 3.51
CA ARG A 50 16.12 -4.06 4.07
C ARG A 50 15.65 -5.10 3.05
N PHE A 51 15.15 -4.69 1.88
CA PHE A 51 14.61 -5.60 0.88
C PHE A 51 15.13 -5.33 -0.54
N PRO A 52 15.39 -6.38 -1.34
CA PRO A 52 15.74 -6.22 -2.76
C PRO A 52 14.58 -5.53 -3.50
N ALA A 53 14.90 -4.61 -4.42
CA ALA A 53 13.97 -3.68 -5.09
C ALA A 53 12.71 -4.34 -5.71
N SER A 54 12.73 -5.64 -5.97
CA SER A 54 11.56 -6.41 -6.43
C SER A 54 10.44 -6.55 -5.39
N GLN A 55 10.75 -6.45 -4.08
CA GLN A 55 9.75 -6.54 -3.00
C GLN A 55 9.10 -5.20 -2.64
N VAL A 56 9.67 -4.06 -3.07
CA VAL A 56 9.08 -2.72 -2.84
C VAL A 56 8.16 -2.26 -3.96
N ALA A 57 8.25 -2.84 -5.16
CA ALA A 57 7.32 -2.55 -6.27
C ALA A 57 5.82 -2.74 -5.90
N PRO A 58 5.42 -3.75 -5.10
CA PRO A 58 4.05 -3.89 -4.61
C PRO A 58 3.59 -2.79 -3.64
N PHE A 59 4.49 -2.13 -2.91
CA PHE A 59 4.11 -1.07 -1.97
C PHE A 59 3.58 0.17 -2.71
N SER A 60 4.17 0.52 -3.85
CA SER A 60 3.67 1.62 -4.69
C SER A 60 2.27 1.31 -5.26
N LEU A 61 1.98 0.03 -5.53
CA LEU A 61 0.64 -0.42 -5.94
C LEU A 61 -0.38 -0.39 -4.79
N LEU A 62 0.09 -0.30 -3.54
CA LEU A 62 -0.75 -0.23 -2.34
C LEU A 62 -1.11 1.20 -1.93
N VAL A 63 -0.47 2.22 -2.51
CA VAL A 63 -0.81 3.63 -2.28
C VAL A 63 -2.26 3.93 -2.70
N PRO A 64 -2.73 3.55 -3.90
CA PRO A 64 -4.10 3.85 -4.31
C PRO A 64 -5.18 3.17 -3.43
N PRO A 65 -5.09 1.89 -3.04
CA PRO A 65 -6.03 1.28 -2.10
C PRO A 65 -6.08 1.98 -0.74
N ILE A 66 -4.93 2.32 -0.16
CA ILE A 66 -4.86 3.02 1.12
C ILE A 66 -5.50 4.41 1.00
N GLY A 67 -5.30 5.11 -0.12
CA GLY A 67 -5.95 6.39 -0.40
C GLY A 67 -7.47 6.31 -0.36
N VAL A 68 -8.07 5.30 -1.00
CA VAL A 68 -9.53 5.08 -1.00
C VAL A 68 -10.04 4.73 0.39
N ILE A 69 -9.36 3.83 1.12
CA ILE A 69 -9.74 3.45 2.48
C ILE A 69 -9.67 4.66 3.42
N SER A 70 -8.61 5.47 3.32
CA SER A 70 -8.43 6.66 4.12
C SER A 70 -9.47 7.73 3.80
N ALA A 71 -9.81 7.92 2.51
CA ALA A 71 -10.89 8.83 2.11
C ALA A 71 -12.22 8.39 2.73
N TRP A 72 -12.51 7.09 2.73
CA TRP A 72 -13.73 6.57 3.32
C TRP A 72 -13.81 6.77 4.85
N ILE A 73 -12.70 6.53 5.56
CA ILE A 73 -12.61 6.69 7.02
C ILE A 73 -12.68 8.17 7.44
N VAL A 74 -11.96 9.04 6.73
CA VAL A 74 -11.82 10.46 7.11
C VAL A 74 -13.03 11.29 6.67
N LEU A 75 -13.59 11.02 5.48
CA LEU A 75 -14.70 11.80 4.94
C LEU A 75 -16.06 11.33 5.47
N GLY A 76 -16.17 10.07 5.93
CA GLY A 76 -17.39 9.54 6.57
C GLY A 76 -18.60 9.39 5.65
N ASP A 77 -18.50 9.84 4.40
CA ASP A 77 -19.54 9.71 3.40
C ASP A 77 -19.64 8.26 2.89
N ARG A 78 -20.88 7.79 2.67
CA ARG A 78 -21.11 6.49 2.04
C ARG A 78 -20.51 6.52 0.64
N PRO A 79 -19.71 5.51 0.25
CA PRO A 79 -19.00 5.56 -1.01
C PRO A 79 -20.01 5.73 -2.15
N SER A 80 -19.75 6.70 -3.02
CA SER A 80 -20.50 6.85 -4.26
C SER A 80 -20.37 5.56 -5.09
N ILE A 81 -21.36 5.25 -5.92
CA ILE A 81 -21.26 4.11 -6.87
C ILE A 81 -19.99 4.23 -7.72
N ALA A 82 -19.57 5.46 -8.05
CA ALA A 82 -18.33 5.71 -8.79
C ALA A 82 -17.06 5.34 -7.99
N GLU A 83 -17.04 5.58 -6.68
CA GLU A 83 -15.93 5.15 -5.81
C GLU A 83 -15.91 3.63 -5.64
N LEU A 84 -17.08 2.99 -5.58
CA LEU A 84 -17.16 1.54 -5.53
C LEU A 84 -16.59 0.91 -6.81
N ILE A 85 -16.96 1.45 -7.98
CA ILE A 85 -16.43 1.01 -9.28
C ILE A 85 -14.92 1.28 -9.35
N GLY A 86 -14.47 2.46 -8.92
CA GLY A 86 -13.05 2.81 -8.84
C GLY A 86 -12.27 1.87 -7.93
N GLY A 87 -12.78 1.57 -6.74
CA GLY A 87 -12.19 0.64 -5.79
C GLY A 87 -12.09 -0.78 -6.32
N VAL A 88 -13.14 -1.29 -6.97
CA VAL A 88 -13.14 -2.62 -7.61
C VAL A 88 -12.14 -2.68 -8.76
N LEU A 89 -12.12 -1.66 -9.62
CA LEU A 89 -11.19 -1.59 -10.75
C LEU A 89 -9.73 -1.54 -10.28
N LEU A 90 -9.48 -0.82 -9.19
CA LEU A 90 -8.18 -0.70 -8.57
C LEU A 90 -7.75 -2.03 -7.94
N LEU A 91 -8.63 -2.70 -7.18
CA LEU A 91 -8.38 -4.04 -6.63
C LEU A 91 -8.08 -5.06 -7.74
N LEU A 92 -8.79 -4.98 -8.87
CA LEU A 92 -8.51 -5.78 -10.07
C LEU A 92 -7.12 -5.49 -10.64
N GLY A 93 -6.78 -4.21 -10.81
CA GLY A 93 -5.45 -3.79 -11.27
C GLY A 93 -4.34 -4.35 -10.38
N VAL A 94 -4.45 -4.17 -9.07
CA VAL A 94 -3.48 -4.69 -8.09
C VAL A 94 -3.41 -6.22 -8.16
N ALA A 95 -4.54 -6.93 -8.24
CA ALA A 95 -4.56 -8.38 -8.30
C ALA A 95 -3.88 -8.93 -9.56
N VAL A 96 -4.01 -8.24 -10.70
CA VAL A 96 -3.34 -8.57 -11.97
C VAL A 96 -1.84 -8.29 -11.87
N THR A 97 -1.43 -7.11 -11.42
CA THR A 97 -0.02 -6.70 -11.38
C THR A 97 0.78 -7.47 -10.34
N THR A 98 0.21 -7.73 -9.16
CA THR A 98 0.90 -8.43 -8.07
C THR A 98 0.86 -9.96 -8.25
N GLY A 99 0.03 -10.48 -9.16
CA GLY A 99 -0.16 -11.92 -9.35
C GLY A 99 -0.74 -12.65 -8.12
N VAL A 100 -1.24 -11.91 -7.13
CA VAL A 100 -1.90 -12.42 -5.91
C VAL A 100 -3.03 -13.38 -6.27
N LEU A 101 -3.74 -13.13 -7.38
CA LEU A 101 -4.76 -14.02 -7.90
C LEU A 101 -4.22 -15.43 -8.20
N LYS A 102 -2.99 -15.54 -8.74
CA LYS A 102 -2.31 -16.83 -8.97
C LYS A 102 -1.80 -17.45 -7.67
N THR A 103 -1.39 -16.64 -6.69
CA THR A 103 -0.90 -17.11 -5.39
C THR A 103 -2.04 -17.68 -4.52
N LEU A 104 -3.18 -16.98 -4.44
CA LEU A 104 -4.39 -17.46 -3.78
C LEU A 104 -4.95 -18.70 -4.47
N ALA A 105 -5.02 -18.71 -5.80
CA ALA A 105 -5.44 -19.90 -6.55
C ALA A 105 -4.52 -21.12 -6.32
N ARG A 106 -3.20 -20.90 -6.15
CA ARG A 106 -2.26 -21.97 -5.76
C ARG A 106 -2.44 -22.43 -4.32
N GLY A 107 -2.75 -21.53 -3.39
CA GLY A 107 -3.01 -21.88 -1.99
C GLY A 107 -4.25 -22.76 -1.83
N ILE A 108 -5.31 -22.48 -2.59
CA ILE A 108 -6.54 -23.28 -2.61
C ILE A 108 -6.30 -24.64 -3.29
N LYS A 109 -5.53 -24.67 -4.38
CA LYS A 109 -5.19 -25.93 -5.07
C LYS A 109 -4.26 -26.82 -4.25
N ASN A 110 -3.36 -26.23 -3.46
CA ASN A 110 -2.54 -26.95 -2.49
C ASN A 110 -3.33 -27.14 -1.19
N GLY A 111 -4.36 -27.99 -1.24
CA GLY A 111 -5.07 -28.44 -0.05
C GLY A 111 -4.12 -29.00 1.03
N PRO A 112 -4.58 -29.13 2.29
CA PRO A 112 -3.75 -29.49 3.43
C PRO A 112 -2.88 -30.70 3.11
N ARG A 113 -1.56 -30.50 2.96
CA ARG A 113 -0.64 -31.61 2.72
C ARG A 113 -0.79 -32.58 3.89
N PRO A 114 -1.17 -33.85 3.66
CA PRO A 114 -1.27 -34.81 4.75
C PRO A 114 0.11 -34.90 5.40
N ARG A 115 0.17 -34.60 6.70
CA ARG A 115 1.36 -34.70 7.55
C ARG A 115 2.00 -36.05 7.26
N ARG A 116 3.13 -36.06 6.55
CA ARG A 116 3.96 -37.25 6.38
C ARG A 116 4.39 -37.62 7.79
N LYS A 117 3.76 -38.64 8.38
CA LYS A 117 4.23 -39.24 9.63
C LYS A 117 5.66 -39.65 9.35
N VAL A 118 6.61 -38.90 9.91
CA VAL A 118 8.01 -39.28 9.94
C VAL A 118 8.02 -40.63 10.63
N VAL A 119 8.34 -41.67 9.88
CA VAL A 119 8.50 -43.04 10.34
C VAL A 119 9.73 -43.04 11.27
N VAL A 120 9.54 -42.53 12.49
CA VAL A 120 10.46 -42.72 13.62
C VAL A 120 10.02 -43.98 14.37
N SER A 121 9.85 -45.08 13.64
CA SER A 121 9.54 -46.39 14.22
C SER A 121 10.42 -47.50 13.65
N GLN A 122 11.48 -47.15 12.92
CA GLN A 122 12.55 -48.08 12.53
C GLN A 122 13.84 -47.68 13.22
N LEU A 123 13.85 -47.71 14.56
CA LEU A 123 15.09 -47.93 15.28
C LEU A 123 15.29 -49.47 15.36
N PRO A 124 16.41 -50.01 14.87
CA PRO A 124 16.70 -51.45 14.91
C PRO A 124 16.66 -51.99 16.36
N LYS A 125 16.01 -53.14 16.55
CA LYS A 125 15.84 -53.84 17.83
C LYS A 125 17.13 -54.52 18.36
N GLU A 126 18.32 -54.04 18.02
CA GLU A 126 19.56 -54.83 18.20
C GLU A 126 20.46 -54.40 19.39
N VAL A 127 20.02 -53.51 20.28
CA VAL A 127 20.91 -53.02 21.38
C VAL A 127 20.40 -53.36 22.78
N SER A 128 19.47 -54.32 22.92
CA SER A 128 18.92 -54.71 24.24
C SER A 128 19.16 -56.19 24.61
N ALA A 129 20.18 -56.83 24.02
CA ALA A 129 20.57 -58.21 24.34
C ALA A 129 22.05 -58.35 24.79
N SER A 130 22.63 -57.28 25.34
CA SER A 130 23.99 -57.30 25.87
C SER A 130 24.11 -56.34 27.05
N ARG A 131 23.63 -56.78 28.23
CA ARG A 131 24.15 -56.46 29.56
C ARG A 131 23.34 -57.19 30.63
#